data_AF-A0A8S2F530-F1
#
_entry.id   AF-A0A8S2F530-F1
#
_cell.length_a   1.000
_cell.length_b   1.000
_cell.length_c   1.000
_cell.angle_alpha   90.00
_cell.angle_beta   90.00
_cell.angle_gamma   90.00
#
_symmetry.space_group_name_H-M   'P 1'
#
loop_
_entity.id
_entity.type
_entity.pdbx_description
1 polymer ?
#
loop_
_entity_poly.entity_id
_entity_poly.type
_entity_poly.pdbx_seq_one_letter_code
_entity_poly.pdbx_strand_id
1 'polypeptide(L)'
;ITWDLIVIALSLLIDEAIKIVDLKHEELRKAISKLDKWKQDIKDQFIVMGNSAGQGRKFRQDLENQIMSEIVRIYKQKTSDAIGLNMSTSTHIEAEKIARSAYDESIGSQPPNGDNILKYVYDINRYYLEIALEKVQLSKDNIVNDQISKLKIIMNDCIKQAINVVKKPNLCRNVKEVYIEIAKQLDVVLPGFTASEMIGIAAEIGNPDQFIQAFQQIESSQREMEKRIDILRGEFEDVATESCKTTIRTRLGCQTCCPTCGAKCDNPELSHENHRSTEHIAMAFKGVKHHNINTPTLELCYQKLQTGSFILKNERFTPRIKYYEARAPSWLNDLDSKFQNGTLRSESYPPPEQRRAWMAVRNALVAHYKMTDHTSYDNNMYPSSIHSLPPEYIPKWK
;
A
#
# COMPACT_ATOMS: atom_id res chain seq x y z
N ILE A 1 -2.95 53.02 -10.52
CA ILE A 1 -4.07 52.39 -9.79
C ILE A 1 -3.41 51.60 -8.68
N THR A 2 -3.50 52.07 -7.44
CA THR A 2 -2.83 51.44 -6.30
C THR A 2 -3.31 49.99 -6.18
N TRP A 3 -2.37 49.05 -6.00
CA TRP A 3 -2.67 47.63 -5.76
C TRP A 3 -3.72 47.41 -4.68
N ASP A 4 -3.80 48.35 -3.73
CA ASP A 4 -4.83 48.46 -2.69
C ASP A 4 -6.26 48.45 -3.26
N LEU A 5 -6.52 49.15 -4.37
CA LEU A 5 -7.85 49.18 -5.01
C LEU A 5 -8.22 47.85 -5.65
N ILE A 6 -7.26 47.13 -6.23
CA ILE A 6 -7.50 45.82 -6.86
C ILE A 6 -7.77 44.75 -5.80
N VAL A 7 -7.03 44.81 -4.69
CA VAL A 7 -7.18 43.85 -3.58
C VAL A 7 -8.45 44.14 -2.77
N ILE A 8 -8.80 45.41 -2.54
CA ILE A 8 -10.08 45.80 -1.95
C ILE A 8 -11.24 45.36 -2.86
N ALA A 9 -11.13 45.56 -4.18
CA ALA A 9 -12.13 45.11 -5.15
C ALA A 9 -12.28 43.57 -5.16
N LEU A 10 -11.17 42.82 -5.07
CA LEU A 10 -11.19 41.36 -4.94
C LEU A 10 -11.80 40.90 -3.62
N SER A 11 -11.46 41.53 -2.49
CA SER A 11 -12.08 41.20 -1.19
C SER A 11 -13.58 41.47 -1.20
N LEU A 12 -14.03 42.55 -1.85
CA LEU A 12 -15.45 42.88 -1.99
C LEU A 12 -16.17 41.88 -2.91
N LEU A 13 -15.55 41.48 -4.04
CA LEU A 13 -16.09 40.46 -4.94
C LEU A 13 -16.20 39.08 -4.26
N ILE A 14 -15.25 38.73 -3.40
CA ILE A 14 -15.27 37.49 -2.60
C ILE A 14 -16.39 37.53 -1.55
N ASP A 15 -16.54 38.65 -0.84
CA ASP A 15 -17.60 38.82 0.15
C ASP A 15 -19.00 38.76 -0.49
N GLU A 16 -19.14 39.26 -1.72
CA GLU A 16 -20.38 39.18 -2.47
C GLU A 16 -20.62 37.78 -3.06
N ALA A 17 -19.57 37.07 -3.49
CA ALA A 17 -19.66 35.68 -3.93
C ALA A 17 -20.05 34.73 -2.77
N ILE A 18 -19.60 35.02 -1.54
CA ILE A 18 -19.97 34.28 -0.32
C ILE A 18 -21.44 34.50 0.04
N LYS A 19 -21.98 35.71 -0.14
CA LYS A 19 -23.41 36.02 0.12
C LYS A 19 -24.37 35.36 -0.87
N ILE A 20 -23.91 35.00 -2.08
CA ILE A 20 -24.76 34.52 -3.17
C ILE A 20 -25.09 33.02 -3.07
N VAL A 21 -24.43 32.21 -2.22
CA VAL A 21 -24.57 30.74 -2.30
C VAL A 21 -24.99 30.07 -1.00
N ASP A 22 -26.26 29.67 -0.97
CA ASP A 22 -26.87 28.77 0.02
C ASP A 22 -27.11 27.35 -0.56
N LEU A 23 -26.21 26.86 -1.44
CA LEU A 23 -26.35 25.54 -2.07
C LEU A 23 -25.06 24.69 -2.01
N LYS A 24 -25.28 23.41 -1.65
CA LYS A 24 -24.33 22.36 -1.29
C LYS A 24 -23.33 22.02 -2.42
N HIS A 25 -22.02 22.03 -2.13
CA HIS A 25 -21.00 21.14 -2.74
C HIS A 25 -19.71 21.14 -1.90
N GLU A 26 -19.15 19.97 -1.59
CA GLU A 26 -17.90 19.77 -0.82
C GLU A 26 -16.69 20.48 -1.45
N GLU A 27 -16.64 20.49 -2.79
CA GLU A 27 -15.60 21.18 -3.57
C GLU A 27 -15.70 22.70 -3.43
N LEU A 28 -16.92 23.23 -3.31
CA LEU A 28 -17.15 24.65 -3.04
C LEU A 28 -16.70 25.03 -1.64
N ARG A 29 -16.91 24.16 -0.63
CA ARG A 29 -16.37 24.37 0.73
C ARG A 29 -14.83 24.39 0.74
N LYS A 30 -14.18 23.52 -0.03
CA LYS A 30 -12.72 23.55 -0.22
C LYS A 30 -12.27 24.84 -0.89
N ALA A 31 -13.01 25.33 -1.89
CA ALA A 31 -12.73 26.60 -2.56
C ALA A 31 -12.94 27.80 -1.62
N ILE A 32 -14.02 27.84 -0.83
CA ILE A 32 -14.29 28.86 0.19
C ILE A 32 -13.20 28.86 1.26
N SER A 33 -12.83 27.70 1.79
CA SER A 33 -11.74 27.61 2.78
C SER A 33 -10.41 28.11 2.23
N LYS A 34 -10.11 27.82 0.95
CA LYS A 34 -8.94 28.40 0.25
C LYS A 34 -9.06 29.93 0.13
N LEU A 35 -10.24 30.45 -0.20
CA LEU A 35 -10.51 31.88 -0.35
C LEU A 35 -10.44 32.64 0.98
N ASP A 36 -11.01 32.09 2.06
CA ASP A 36 -10.93 32.68 3.41
C ASP A 36 -9.48 32.74 3.90
N LYS A 37 -8.73 31.67 3.67
CA LYS A 37 -7.29 31.67 3.92
C LYS A 37 -6.60 32.77 3.11
N TRP A 38 -6.96 32.90 1.84
CA TRP A 38 -6.39 33.94 0.97
C TRP A 38 -6.70 35.36 1.46
N LYS A 39 -7.94 35.62 1.87
CA LYS A 39 -8.36 36.89 2.47
C LYS A 39 -7.57 37.20 3.73
N GLN A 40 -7.38 36.22 4.61
CA GLN A 40 -6.59 36.39 5.82
C GLN A 40 -5.11 36.62 5.51
N ASP A 41 -4.53 35.87 4.57
CA ASP A 41 -3.14 36.01 4.14
C ASP A 41 -2.87 37.43 3.61
N ILE A 42 -3.79 37.99 2.83
CA ILE A 42 -3.76 39.36 2.33
C ILE A 42 -3.83 40.38 3.48
N LYS A 43 -4.79 40.24 4.41
CA LYS A 43 -4.93 41.14 5.57
C LYS A 43 -3.66 41.15 6.43
N ASP A 44 -3.12 39.97 6.71
CA ASP A 44 -1.89 39.81 7.49
C ASP A 44 -0.70 40.41 6.75
N GLN A 45 -0.64 40.33 5.41
CA GLN A 45 0.39 41.01 4.63
C GLN A 45 0.28 42.53 4.73
N PHE A 46 -0.91 43.11 4.68
CA PHE A 46 -1.12 44.56 4.86
C PHE A 46 -0.65 45.06 6.22
N ILE A 47 -0.94 44.31 7.30
CA ILE A 47 -0.47 44.64 8.65
C ILE A 47 1.07 44.65 8.71
N VAL A 48 1.69 43.77 7.94
CA VAL A 48 3.14 43.55 7.94
C VAL A 48 3.88 44.52 7.00
N MET A 49 3.23 45.09 5.98
CA MET A 49 3.86 45.98 4.97
C MET A 49 4.50 47.25 5.53
N GLY A 50 4.10 47.71 6.73
CA GLY A 50 4.73 48.86 7.39
C GLY A 50 5.96 48.52 8.25
N ASN A 51 6.31 47.25 8.40
CA ASN A 51 7.37 46.79 9.30
C ASN A 51 8.25 45.73 8.63
N SER A 52 9.47 46.12 8.23
CA SER A 52 10.40 45.21 7.55
C SER A 52 10.81 44.00 8.38
N ALA A 53 10.88 44.11 9.71
CA ALA A 53 11.08 42.94 10.57
C ALA A 53 9.86 42.00 10.57
N GLY A 54 8.65 42.54 10.48
CA GLY A 54 7.44 41.76 10.26
C GLY A 54 7.46 41.02 8.92
N GLN A 55 7.87 41.72 7.86
CA GLN A 55 7.96 41.17 6.50
C GLN A 55 8.93 39.98 6.48
N GLY A 56 10.10 40.13 7.10
CA GLY A 56 11.10 39.07 7.22
C GLY A 56 10.57 37.84 7.96
N ARG A 57 9.83 38.03 9.08
CA ARG A 57 9.25 36.92 9.86
C ARG A 57 8.17 36.15 9.08
N LYS A 58 7.23 36.86 8.44
CA LYS A 58 6.17 36.24 7.65
C LYS A 58 6.74 35.51 6.44
N PHE A 59 7.61 36.18 5.69
CA PHE A 59 8.27 35.60 4.53
C PHE A 59 9.06 34.34 4.88
N ARG A 60 9.81 34.35 5.99
CA ARG A 60 10.46 33.17 6.54
C ARG A 60 9.47 32.03 6.75
N GLN A 61 8.39 32.27 7.49
CA GLN A 61 7.42 31.22 7.85
C GLN A 61 6.74 30.62 6.61
N ASP A 62 6.39 31.45 5.64
CA ASP A 62 5.81 31.01 4.38
C ASP A 62 6.80 30.14 3.59
N LEU A 63 8.06 30.57 3.51
CA LEU A 63 9.13 29.85 2.83
C LEU A 63 9.44 28.51 3.53
N GLU A 64 9.54 28.48 4.85
CA GLU A 64 9.74 27.26 5.65
C GLU A 64 8.66 26.22 5.34
N ASN A 65 7.40 26.64 5.35
CA ASN A 65 6.27 25.76 5.05
C ASN A 65 6.32 25.23 3.62
N GLN A 66 6.71 26.06 2.65
CA GLN A 66 6.84 25.63 1.27
C GLN A 66 8.01 24.66 1.08
N ILE A 67 9.19 24.96 1.64
CA ILE A 67 10.35 24.06 1.60
C ILE A 67 9.95 22.69 2.16
N MET A 68 9.31 22.65 3.33
CA MET A 68 8.85 21.40 3.93
C MET A 68 7.86 20.65 3.03
N SER A 69 6.85 21.32 2.50
CA SER A 69 5.85 20.70 1.61
C SER A 69 6.49 20.09 0.36
N GLU A 70 7.36 20.84 -0.31
CA GLU A 70 7.97 20.43 -1.57
C GLU A 70 9.00 19.32 -1.39
N ILE A 71 9.83 19.41 -0.34
CA ILE A 71 10.78 18.36 0.00
C ILE A 71 10.04 17.06 0.29
N VAL A 72 8.98 17.09 1.10
CA VAL A 72 8.18 15.89 1.43
C VAL A 72 7.55 15.30 0.18
N ARG A 73 6.93 16.13 -0.68
CA ARG A 73 6.33 15.69 -1.95
C ARG A 73 7.36 14.97 -2.83
N ILE A 74 8.52 15.59 -3.06
CA ILE A 74 9.56 15.04 -3.93
C ILE A 74 10.14 13.75 -3.34
N TYR A 75 10.41 13.72 -2.04
CA TYR A 75 11.02 12.55 -1.42
C TYR A 75 10.06 11.37 -1.26
N LYS A 76 8.76 11.60 -1.13
CA LYS A 76 7.75 10.52 -1.24
C LYS A 76 7.80 9.87 -2.61
N GLN A 77 7.88 10.67 -3.68
CA GLN A 77 8.03 10.12 -5.03
C GLN A 77 9.34 9.32 -5.16
N LYS A 78 10.48 9.89 -4.73
CA LYS A 78 11.77 9.17 -4.74
C LYS A 78 11.75 7.87 -3.94
N THR A 79 11.01 7.84 -2.83
CA THR A 79 10.80 6.61 -2.04
C THR A 79 10.06 5.56 -2.84
N SER A 80 8.95 5.94 -3.49
CA SER A 80 8.18 5.05 -4.36
C SER A 80 9.04 4.51 -5.51
N ASP A 81 9.81 5.37 -6.17
CA ASP A 81 10.70 4.99 -7.28
C ASP A 81 11.81 4.04 -6.81
N ALA A 82 12.44 4.33 -5.67
CA ALA A 82 13.49 3.48 -5.09
C ALA A 82 12.96 2.10 -4.70
N ILE A 83 11.75 2.03 -4.13
CA ILE A 83 11.06 0.77 -3.85
C ILE A 83 10.76 0.03 -5.15
N GLY A 84 10.17 0.69 -6.15
CA GLY A 84 9.89 0.08 -7.45
C GLY A 84 11.13 -0.54 -8.08
N LEU A 85 12.25 0.18 -8.06
CA LEU A 85 13.53 -0.33 -8.56
C LEU A 85 14.03 -1.54 -7.74
N ASN A 86 14.10 -1.41 -6.41
CA ASN A 86 14.55 -2.50 -5.54
C ASN A 86 13.68 -3.76 -5.69
N MET A 87 12.36 -3.58 -5.78
CA MET A 87 11.39 -4.65 -5.97
C MET A 87 11.44 -5.24 -7.37
N SER A 88 11.83 -4.50 -8.41
CA SER A 88 12.00 -5.06 -9.75
C SER A 88 13.19 -6.03 -9.84
N THR A 89 14.24 -5.78 -9.07
CA THR A 89 15.49 -6.56 -9.09
C THR A 89 15.59 -7.60 -7.95
N SER A 90 14.68 -7.56 -6.97
CA SER A 90 14.76 -8.44 -5.79
C SER A 90 14.57 -9.91 -6.17
N THR A 91 15.49 -10.78 -5.75
CA THR A 91 15.36 -12.24 -5.89
C THR A 91 14.48 -12.85 -4.77
N HIS A 92 14.03 -12.04 -3.82
CA HIS A 92 13.16 -12.48 -2.73
C HIS A 92 11.70 -12.63 -3.15
N ILE A 93 11.27 -11.93 -4.22
CA ILE A 93 9.90 -11.97 -4.74
C ILE A 93 9.85 -12.84 -6.00
N GLU A 94 10.12 -14.12 -5.84
CA GLU A 94 9.93 -15.12 -6.90
C GLU A 94 8.66 -15.91 -6.59
N ALA A 95 7.69 -15.93 -7.51
CA ALA A 95 6.38 -16.53 -7.29
C ALA A 95 6.46 -17.98 -6.78
N GLU A 96 7.36 -18.78 -7.34
CA GLU A 96 7.60 -20.17 -6.91
C GLU A 96 8.15 -20.26 -5.47
N LYS A 97 9.13 -19.41 -5.11
CA LYS A 97 9.68 -19.35 -3.74
C LYS A 97 8.62 -18.90 -2.73
N ILE A 98 7.75 -17.96 -3.10
CA ILE A 98 6.65 -17.53 -2.25
C ILE A 98 5.61 -18.65 -2.11
N ALA A 99 5.26 -19.32 -3.21
CA ALA A 99 4.32 -20.43 -3.20
C ALA A 99 4.80 -21.58 -2.30
N ARG A 100 6.07 -21.97 -2.43
CA ARG A 100 6.69 -22.98 -1.58
C ARG A 100 6.75 -22.55 -0.13
N SER A 101 7.20 -21.33 0.18
CA SER A 101 7.17 -20.82 1.56
C SER A 101 5.75 -20.85 2.14
N ALA A 102 4.74 -20.40 1.39
CA ALA A 102 3.37 -20.42 1.85
C ALA A 102 2.87 -21.83 2.14
N TYR A 103 3.21 -22.82 1.31
CA TYR A 103 2.86 -24.21 1.55
C TYR A 103 3.61 -24.78 2.76
N ASP A 104 4.93 -24.60 2.82
CA ASP A 104 5.79 -25.13 3.87
C ASP A 104 5.49 -24.54 5.25
N GLU A 105 5.19 -23.24 5.33
CA GLU A 105 4.84 -22.54 6.57
C GLU A 105 3.39 -22.78 7.01
N SER A 106 2.56 -23.42 6.18
CA SER A 106 1.17 -23.75 6.48
C SER A 106 0.95 -25.26 6.57
N ILE A 107 0.86 -25.93 5.42
CA ILE A 107 0.49 -27.34 5.27
C ILE A 107 1.69 -28.25 5.51
N GLY A 108 2.89 -27.83 5.09
CA GLY A 108 4.13 -28.60 5.21
C GLY A 108 4.72 -28.62 6.61
N SER A 109 4.34 -27.68 7.49
CA SER A 109 4.99 -27.48 8.78
C SER A 109 4.75 -28.64 9.76
N GLN A 110 5.71 -28.85 10.67
CA GLN A 110 5.62 -29.83 11.74
C GLN A 110 5.99 -29.18 13.09
N PRO A 111 5.02 -28.94 14.00
CA PRO A 111 3.58 -29.18 13.84
C PRO A 111 2.90 -28.26 12.80
N PRO A 112 1.70 -28.60 12.30
CA PRO A 112 0.94 -27.75 11.39
C PRO A 112 0.60 -26.39 12.02
N ASN A 113 0.74 -25.30 11.26
CA ASN A 113 0.37 -23.96 11.71
C ASN A 113 -1.07 -23.62 11.27
N GLY A 114 -2.03 -23.78 12.18
CA GLY A 114 -3.44 -23.55 11.90
C GLY A 114 -3.78 -22.14 11.39
N ASP A 115 -3.12 -21.09 11.90
CA ASP A 115 -3.35 -19.70 11.45
C ASP A 115 -2.93 -19.53 9.99
N ASN A 116 -1.72 -19.99 9.65
CA ASN A 116 -1.20 -19.96 8.28
C ASN A 116 -2.01 -20.84 7.32
N ILE A 117 -2.48 -22.01 7.77
CA ILE A 117 -3.37 -22.86 6.97
C ILE A 117 -4.66 -22.11 6.64
N LEU A 118 -5.29 -21.46 7.62
CA LEU A 118 -6.53 -20.70 7.35
C LEU A 118 -6.28 -19.48 6.45
N LYS A 119 -5.14 -18.77 6.58
CA LYS A 119 -4.74 -17.72 5.63
C LYS A 119 -4.60 -18.26 4.22
N TYR A 120 -3.87 -19.37 4.06
CA TYR A 120 -3.67 -20.05 2.78
C TYR A 120 -5.01 -20.42 2.12
N VAL A 121 -5.96 -20.92 2.92
CA VAL A 121 -7.24 -21.44 2.43
C VAL A 121 -8.26 -20.34 2.11
N TYR A 122 -8.33 -19.31 2.96
CA TYR A 122 -9.29 -18.23 2.81
C TYR A 122 -8.87 -17.23 1.73
N ASP A 123 -7.59 -16.84 1.70
CA ASP A 123 -7.07 -15.86 0.75
C ASP A 123 -5.56 -16.06 0.47
N ILE A 124 -5.25 -17.02 -0.38
CA ILE A 124 -3.88 -17.37 -0.77
C ILE A 124 -3.11 -16.20 -1.38
N ASN A 125 -3.77 -15.30 -2.12
CA ASN A 125 -3.13 -14.15 -2.74
C ASN A 125 -2.71 -13.11 -1.69
N ARG A 126 -3.59 -12.84 -0.72
CA ARG A 126 -3.24 -11.98 0.43
C ARG A 126 -2.14 -12.61 1.28
N TYR A 127 -2.16 -13.93 1.47
CA TYR A 127 -1.12 -14.61 2.24
C TYR A 127 0.23 -14.58 1.53
N TYR A 128 0.27 -14.79 0.22
CA TYR A 128 1.50 -14.66 -0.57
C TYR A 128 2.06 -13.24 -0.51
N LEU A 129 1.17 -12.24 -0.53
CA LEU A 129 1.56 -10.84 -0.36
C LEU A 129 2.15 -10.58 1.04
N GLU A 130 1.58 -11.13 2.11
CA GLU A 130 2.11 -11.04 3.48
C GLU A 130 3.53 -11.61 3.56
N ILE A 131 3.74 -12.84 3.08
CA ILE A 131 5.06 -13.49 3.06
C ILE A 131 6.07 -12.68 2.23
N ALA A 132 5.66 -12.20 1.05
CA ALA A 132 6.53 -11.42 0.19
C ALA A 132 6.91 -10.07 0.85
N LEU A 133 5.99 -9.42 1.55
CA LEU A 133 6.25 -8.18 2.30
C LEU A 133 7.25 -8.42 3.44
N GLU A 134 7.09 -9.51 4.19
CA GLU A 134 8.03 -9.87 5.26
C GLU A 134 9.45 -10.07 4.72
N LYS A 135 9.59 -10.74 3.57
CA LYS A 135 10.90 -10.99 2.95
C LYS A 135 11.63 -9.71 2.49
N VAL A 136 10.91 -8.63 2.24
CA VAL A 136 11.50 -7.35 1.79
C VAL A 136 11.55 -6.28 2.87
N GLN A 137 11.07 -6.58 4.08
CA GLN A 137 10.91 -5.61 5.16
C GLN A 137 12.21 -4.85 5.48
N LEU A 138 13.34 -5.55 5.62
CA LEU A 138 14.64 -4.91 5.90
C LEU A 138 15.06 -3.95 4.78
N SER A 139 14.88 -4.35 3.52
CA SER A 139 15.22 -3.49 2.37
C SER A 139 14.33 -2.24 2.31
N LYS A 140 13.03 -2.41 2.60
CA LYS A 140 12.05 -1.33 2.69
C LYS A 140 12.46 -0.32 3.76
N ASP A 141 12.77 -0.80 4.97
CA ASP A 141 13.13 0.05 6.11
C ASP A 141 14.44 0.81 5.84
N ASN A 142 15.42 0.15 5.20
CA ASN A 142 16.66 0.80 4.79
C ASN A 142 16.42 1.92 3.77
N ILE A 143 15.53 1.72 2.80
CA ILE A 143 15.18 2.75 1.82
C ILE A 143 14.49 3.93 2.52
N VAL A 144 13.50 3.68 3.39
CA VAL A 144 12.84 4.75 4.14
C VAL A 144 13.84 5.55 4.98
N ASN A 145 14.73 4.87 5.71
CA ASN A 145 15.77 5.50 6.53
C ASN A 145 16.74 6.36 5.70
N ASP A 146 17.18 5.86 4.54
CA ASP A 146 18.03 6.58 3.60
C ASP A 146 17.32 7.83 3.06
N GLN A 147 16.05 7.72 2.67
CA GLN A 147 15.28 8.85 2.16
C GLN A 147 15.05 9.92 3.22
N ILE A 148 14.68 9.55 4.45
CA ILE A 148 14.54 10.48 5.57
C ILE A 148 15.87 11.20 5.88
N SER A 149 16.99 10.48 5.84
CA SER A 149 18.31 11.07 6.08
C SER A 149 18.68 12.08 4.99
N LYS A 150 18.46 11.73 3.72
CA LYS A 150 18.66 12.63 2.57
C LYS A 150 17.74 13.85 2.64
N LEU A 151 16.51 13.67 3.10
CA LEU A 151 15.54 14.74 3.28
C LEU A 151 16.05 15.81 4.26
N LYS A 152 16.58 15.40 5.41
CA LYS A 152 17.19 16.31 6.40
C LYS A 152 18.38 17.08 5.82
N ILE A 153 19.24 16.41 5.04
CA ILE A 153 20.38 17.05 4.36
C ILE A 153 19.90 18.13 3.38
N ILE A 154 18.97 17.77 2.49
CA ILE A 154 18.45 18.72 1.48
C ILE A 154 17.68 19.88 2.12
N MET A 155 16.92 19.65 3.19
CA MET A 155 16.27 20.72 3.94
C MET A 155 17.30 21.73 4.48
N ASN A 156 18.40 21.25 5.05
CA ASN A 156 19.48 22.12 5.54
C ASN A 156 20.14 22.91 4.41
N ASP A 157 20.35 22.29 3.25
CA ASP A 157 20.93 22.98 2.10
C ASP A 157 19.97 23.99 1.47
N CYS A 158 18.66 23.71 1.43
CA CYS A 158 17.64 24.68 1.03
C CYS A 158 17.66 25.93 1.92
N ILE A 159 17.73 25.73 3.25
CA ILE A 159 17.80 26.84 4.21
C ILE A 159 19.07 27.68 3.99
N LYS A 160 20.24 27.03 3.81
CA LYS A 160 21.50 27.72 3.52
C LYS A 160 21.41 28.56 2.24
N GLN A 161 20.83 28.02 1.17
CA GLN A 161 20.67 28.78 -0.08
C GLN A 161 19.73 29.98 0.11
N ALA A 162 18.62 29.80 0.82
CA ALA A 162 17.70 30.89 1.12
C ALA A 162 18.39 32.04 1.87
N ILE A 163 19.19 31.71 2.89
CA ILE A 163 19.99 32.67 3.66
C ILE A 163 21.03 33.38 2.78
N ASN A 164 21.72 32.65 1.91
CA ASN A 164 22.72 33.22 1.01
C ASN A 164 22.13 34.25 0.04
N VAL A 165 20.88 34.08 -0.38
CA VAL A 165 20.17 35.07 -1.19
C VAL A 165 19.79 36.28 -0.34
N VAL A 166 19.19 36.09 0.83
CA VAL A 166 18.74 37.19 1.70
C VAL A 166 19.91 38.02 2.22
N LYS A 167 21.09 37.43 2.46
CA LYS A 167 22.29 38.16 2.90
C LYS A 167 22.83 39.16 1.86
N LYS A 168 22.33 39.17 0.63
CA LYS A 168 22.70 40.13 -0.42
C LYS A 168 21.79 41.36 -0.33
N PRO A 169 22.22 42.49 0.27
CA PRO A 169 21.31 43.61 0.58
C PRO A 169 20.74 44.26 -0.68
N ASN A 170 21.47 44.20 -1.80
CA ASN A 170 21.04 44.70 -3.10
C ASN A 170 19.81 43.97 -3.68
N LEU A 171 19.54 42.73 -3.23
CA LEU A 171 18.37 41.96 -3.62
C LEU A 171 17.17 42.20 -2.69
N CYS A 172 17.39 42.74 -1.49
CA CYS A 172 16.35 42.94 -0.47
C CYS A 172 15.62 44.29 -0.65
N ARG A 173 15.18 44.59 -1.88
CA ARG A 173 14.36 45.77 -2.19
C ARG A 173 12.87 45.44 -2.19
N ASN A 174 12.54 44.23 -2.64
CA ASN A 174 11.17 43.74 -2.78
C ASN A 174 11.10 42.27 -2.38
N VAL A 175 10.10 41.88 -1.59
CA VAL A 175 9.95 40.49 -1.12
C VAL A 175 9.82 39.51 -2.30
N LYS A 176 9.14 39.91 -3.39
CA LYS A 176 8.96 39.09 -4.59
C LYS A 176 10.28 38.79 -5.30
N GLU A 177 11.15 39.78 -5.43
CA GLU A 177 12.46 39.63 -6.08
C GLU A 177 13.34 38.67 -5.29
N VAL A 178 13.37 38.83 -3.96
CA VAL A 178 14.07 37.92 -3.05
C VAL A 178 13.53 36.50 -3.20
N TYR A 179 12.21 36.34 -3.24
CA TYR A 179 11.57 35.02 -3.38
C TYR A 179 11.90 34.33 -4.70
N ILE A 180 11.82 35.04 -5.83
CA ILE A 180 12.16 34.49 -7.15
C ILE A 180 13.60 34.01 -7.17
N GLU A 181 14.53 34.78 -6.60
CA GLU A 181 15.93 34.38 -6.56
C GLU A 181 16.16 33.19 -5.62
N ILE A 182 15.50 33.15 -4.46
CA ILE A 182 15.51 31.96 -3.59
C ILE A 182 14.99 30.74 -4.35
N ALA A 183 13.84 30.83 -5.02
CA ALA A 183 13.24 29.71 -5.73
C ALA A 183 14.17 29.15 -6.82
N LYS A 184 14.89 30.00 -7.55
CA LYS A 184 15.92 29.57 -8.51
C LYS A 184 17.05 28.79 -7.82
N GLN A 185 17.56 29.29 -6.70
CA GLN A 185 18.62 28.60 -5.96
C GLN A 185 18.11 27.29 -5.36
N LEU A 186 16.85 27.25 -4.90
CA LEU A 186 16.23 26.03 -4.36
C LEU A 186 16.06 24.96 -5.43
N ASP A 187 15.66 25.30 -6.65
CA ASP A 187 15.52 24.32 -7.73
C ASP A 187 16.85 23.66 -8.12
N VAL A 188 17.99 24.35 -7.92
CA VAL A 188 19.32 23.75 -8.11
C VAL A 188 19.60 22.65 -7.09
N VAL A 189 19.19 22.83 -5.83
CA VAL A 189 19.45 21.84 -4.76
C VAL A 189 18.35 20.77 -4.67
N LEU A 190 17.12 21.16 -5.02
CA LEU A 190 15.93 20.33 -5.01
C LEU A 190 15.23 20.44 -6.37
N PRO A 191 15.72 19.71 -7.38
CA PRO A 191 15.12 19.76 -8.72
C PRO A 191 13.63 19.42 -8.69
N GLY A 192 12.82 20.26 -9.34
CA GLY A 192 11.36 20.12 -9.36
C GLY A 192 10.66 20.87 -8.22
N PHE A 193 11.37 21.77 -7.54
CA PHE A 193 10.78 22.70 -6.57
C PHE A 193 9.83 23.65 -7.28
N THR A 194 8.56 23.66 -6.87
CA THR A 194 7.55 24.54 -7.48
C THR A 194 7.34 25.78 -6.64
N ALA A 195 7.65 26.95 -7.21
CA ALA A 195 7.41 28.23 -6.56
C ALA A 195 5.91 28.49 -6.36
N SER A 196 5.52 28.94 -5.17
CA SER A 196 4.17 29.33 -4.81
C SER A 196 3.93 30.76 -5.28
N GLU A 197 2.84 30.96 -6.03
CA GLU A 197 2.43 32.30 -6.48
C GLU A 197 1.98 33.21 -5.33
N MET A 198 1.74 32.64 -4.15
CA MET A 198 1.20 33.35 -2.98
C MET A 198 2.28 33.96 -2.08
N ILE A 199 3.55 33.55 -2.24
CA ILE A 199 4.65 34.06 -1.44
C ILE A 199 5.25 35.29 -2.12
N GLY A 200 5.40 36.36 -1.35
CA GLY A 200 6.03 37.59 -1.83
C GLY A 200 5.13 38.40 -2.76
N ILE A 201 3.92 38.76 -2.29
CA ILE A 201 3.23 39.94 -2.87
C ILE A 201 4.24 41.09 -2.87
N ALA A 202 4.23 41.89 -3.95
CA ALA A 202 5.22 42.92 -4.24
C ALA A 202 5.22 44.05 -3.19
N ALA A 203 5.71 43.73 -2.00
CA ALA A 203 5.88 44.63 -0.88
C ALA A 203 7.32 45.14 -0.89
N GLU A 204 7.45 46.46 -0.92
CA GLU A 204 8.74 47.12 -0.74
C GLU A 204 9.28 46.85 0.67
N ILE A 205 10.58 46.61 0.76
CA ILE A 205 11.29 46.42 2.01
C ILE A 205 11.92 47.76 2.39
N GLY A 206 11.28 48.49 3.31
CA GLY A 206 11.75 49.81 3.74
C GLY A 206 13.06 49.81 4.51
N ASN A 207 13.35 48.74 5.26
CA ASN A 207 14.61 48.53 5.98
C ASN A 207 15.15 47.12 5.72
N PRO A 208 16.07 46.95 4.75
CA PRO A 208 16.66 45.65 4.42
C PRO A 208 17.35 44.96 5.59
N ASP A 209 18.05 45.69 6.46
CA ASP A 209 18.77 45.09 7.59
C ASP A 209 17.81 44.46 8.61
N GLN A 210 16.70 45.14 8.91
CA GLN A 210 15.66 44.60 9.79
C GLN A 210 14.98 43.36 9.18
N PHE A 211 14.75 43.38 7.87
CA PHE A 211 14.21 42.22 7.15
C PHE A 211 15.17 41.03 7.22
N ILE A 212 16.45 41.25 6.92
CA ILE A 212 17.50 40.23 6.93
C ILE A 212 17.64 39.62 8.33
N GLN A 213 17.73 40.45 9.38
CA GLN A 213 17.82 39.96 10.77
C GLN A 213 16.61 39.12 11.18
N ALA A 214 15.41 39.56 10.81
CA ALA A 214 14.19 38.81 11.10
C ALA A 214 14.12 37.48 10.34
N PHE A 215 14.57 37.46 9.08
CA PHE A 215 14.59 36.26 8.26
C PHE A 215 15.64 35.23 8.72
N GLN A 216 16.84 35.67 9.12
CA GLN A 216 17.95 34.81 9.56
C GLN A 216 17.59 33.86 10.70
N GLN A 217 16.55 34.18 11.47
CA GLN A 217 15.98 33.27 12.46
C GLN A 217 15.48 31.93 11.86
N ILE A 218 15.40 31.78 10.53
CA ILE A 218 15.17 30.48 9.87
C ILE A 218 16.19 29.41 10.27
N GLU A 219 17.43 29.81 10.60
CA GLU A 219 18.45 28.90 11.11
C GLU A 219 18.01 28.26 12.44
N SER A 220 17.31 29.04 13.28
CA SER A 220 16.80 28.54 14.56
C SER A 220 15.62 27.56 14.40
N SER A 221 14.91 27.63 13.26
CA SER A 221 13.80 26.74 12.92
C SER A 221 14.25 25.36 12.42
N GLN A 222 15.55 25.17 12.11
CA GLN A 222 16.09 23.91 11.58
C GLN A 222 15.73 22.70 12.44
N ARG A 223 15.98 22.80 13.76
CA ARG A 223 15.67 21.70 14.69
C ARG A 223 14.19 21.35 14.72
N GLU A 224 13.31 22.33 14.55
CA GLU A 224 11.87 22.09 14.54
C GLU A 224 11.43 21.44 13.22
N MET A 225 12.01 21.85 12.09
CA MET A 225 11.79 21.19 10.82
C MET A 225 12.32 19.75 10.82
N GLU A 226 13.47 19.46 11.44
CA GLU A 226 13.98 18.09 11.61
C GLU A 226 13.02 17.22 12.42
N LYS A 227 12.45 17.73 13.52
CA LYS A 227 11.42 17.02 14.29
C LYS A 227 10.17 16.76 13.46
N ARG A 228 9.73 17.73 12.65
CA ARG A 228 8.61 17.54 11.72
C ARG A 228 8.90 16.42 10.72
N ILE A 229 10.13 16.33 10.21
CA ILE A 229 10.55 15.23 9.32
C ILE A 229 10.47 13.88 10.04
N ASP A 230 10.90 13.80 11.29
CA ASP A 230 10.83 12.56 12.07
C ASP A 230 9.39 12.09 12.30
N ILE A 231 8.45 13.02 12.53
CA ILE A 231 7.02 12.72 12.63
C ILE A 231 6.46 12.18 11.30
N LEU A 232 6.95 12.70 10.17
CA LEU A 232 6.51 12.28 8.84
C LEU A 232 7.01 10.90 8.42
N ARG A 233 7.89 10.26 9.19
CA ARG A 233 8.39 8.90 8.92
C ARG A 233 7.27 7.91 8.60
N GLY A 234 6.18 7.92 9.37
CA GLY A 234 5.04 7.02 9.12
C GLY A 234 4.43 7.18 7.73
N GLU A 235 4.34 8.42 7.22
CA GLU A 235 3.84 8.66 5.86
C GLU A 235 4.78 8.10 4.78
N PHE A 236 6.08 8.06 5.03
CA PHE A 236 7.06 7.43 4.14
C PHE A 236 6.96 5.90 4.19
N GLU A 237 6.73 5.34 5.38
CA GLU A 237 6.50 3.90 5.57
C GLU A 237 5.22 3.44 4.86
N ASP A 238 4.17 4.25 4.88
CA ASP A 238 2.93 3.99 4.15
C ASP A 238 3.15 4.00 2.64
N VAL A 239 3.81 5.05 2.11
CA VAL A 239 4.15 5.14 0.67
C VAL A 239 5.02 3.96 0.23
N ALA A 240 6.01 3.59 1.03
CA ALA A 240 6.87 2.45 0.74
C ALA A 240 6.08 1.13 0.74
N THR A 241 5.18 0.94 1.72
CA THR A 241 4.36 -0.26 1.83
C THR A 241 3.39 -0.42 0.67
N GLU A 242 2.68 0.64 0.26
CA GLU A 242 1.79 0.58 -0.89
C GLU A 242 2.55 0.39 -2.23
N SER A 243 3.75 0.97 -2.34
CA SER A 243 4.63 0.75 -3.49
C SER A 243 5.11 -0.71 -3.58
N CYS A 244 5.49 -1.31 -2.43
CA CYS A 244 5.81 -2.73 -2.34
C CYS A 244 4.62 -3.60 -2.77
N LYS A 245 3.43 -3.36 -2.21
CA LYS A 245 2.23 -4.15 -2.53
C LYS A 245 1.90 -4.13 -4.02
N THR A 246 1.95 -2.95 -4.64
CA THR A 246 1.66 -2.80 -6.07
C THR A 246 2.63 -3.59 -6.94
N THR A 247 3.92 -3.51 -6.63
CA THR A 247 4.96 -4.23 -7.38
C THR A 247 4.91 -5.73 -7.14
N ILE A 248 4.76 -6.16 -5.88
CA ILE A 248 4.67 -7.57 -5.50
C ILE A 248 3.48 -8.25 -6.18
N ARG A 249 2.28 -7.63 -6.19
CA ARG A 249 1.10 -8.21 -6.85
C ARG A 249 1.36 -8.54 -8.31
N THR A 250 2.07 -7.65 -9.01
CA THR A 250 2.45 -7.87 -10.41
C THR A 250 3.44 -9.03 -10.55
N ARG A 251 4.40 -9.13 -9.63
CA ARG A 251 5.43 -10.19 -9.64
C ARG A 251 4.94 -11.56 -9.17
N LEU A 252 3.90 -11.62 -8.34
CA LEU A 252 3.26 -12.88 -7.93
C LEU A 252 2.47 -13.53 -9.07
N GLY A 253 2.31 -12.85 -10.20
CA GLY A 253 1.69 -13.38 -11.41
C GLY A 253 0.19 -13.57 -11.30
N CYS A 254 -0.33 -14.58 -11.99
CA CYS A 254 -1.77 -14.85 -12.04
C CYS A 254 -2.37 -14.99 -10.64
N GLN A 255 -3.48 -14.28 -10.41
CA GLN A 255 -4.22 -14.27 -9.15
C GLN A 255 -5.36 -15.31 -9.13
N THR A 256 -5.59 -16.02 -10.23
CA THR A 256 -6.65 -17.03 -10.33
C THR A 256 -6.30 -18.23 -9.46
N CYS A 257 -7.33 -18.83 -8.85
CA CYS A 257 -7.22 -20.03 -8.04
C CYS A 257 -8.08 -21.16 -8.65
N CYS A 258 -7.66 -22.41 -8.43
CA CYS A 258 -8.44 -23.57 -8.79
C CYS A 258 -9.78 -23.52 -8.03
N PRO A 259 -10.91 -23.59 -8.73
CA PRO A 259 -12.22 -23.34 -8.13
C PRO A 259 -12.66 -24.39 -7.11
N THR A 260 -12.05 -25.58 -7.09
CA THR A 260 -12.45 -26.70 -6.21
C THR A 260 -11.53 -26.88 -5.01
N CYS A 261 -10.23 -26.59 -5.13
CA CYS A 261 -9.28 -26.72 -4.01
C CYS A 261 -8.70 -25.39 -3.54
N GLY A 262 -8.86 -24.30 -4.31
CA GLY A 262 -8.28 -23.00 -3.97
C GLY A 262 -6.80 -22.83 -4.29
N ALA A 263 -6.14 -23.83 -4.90
CA ALA A 263 -4.74 -23.75 -5.27
C ALA A 263 -4.48 -22.58 -6.25
N LYS A 264 -3.48 -21.73 -5.96
CA LYS A 264 -3.16 -20.56 -6.79
C LYS A 264 -2.51 -20.99 -8.09
N CYS A 265 -2.75 -20.23 -9.15
CA CYS A 265 -2.05 -20.44 -10.41
C CYS A 265 -0.57 -20.04 -10.32
N ASP A 266 0.29 -20.88 -10.89
CA ASP A 266 1.75 -20.69 -10.92
C ASP A 266 2.24 -19.84 -12.10
N ASN A 267 1.36 -19.40 -13.00
CA ASN A 267 1.80 -18.63 -14.16
C ASN A 267 2.24 -17.22 -13.74
N PRO A 268 3.46 -16.77 -14.10
CA PRO A 268 3.90 -15.40 -13.85
C PRO A 268 3.12 -14.35 -14.65
N GLU A 269 2.48 -14.73 -15.76
CA GLU A 269 1.67 -13.81 -16.57
C GLU A 269 0.30 -13.59 -15.92
N LEU A 270 -0.10 -12.32 -15.78
CA LEU A 270 -1.41 -11.96 -15.19
C LEU A 270 -2.58 -12.41 -16.05
N SER A 271 -2.44 -12.32 -17.37
CA SER A 271 -3.48 -12.58 -18.36
C SER A 271 -3.09 -13.75 -19.24
N HIS A 272 -3.45 -14.95 -18.82
CA HIS A 272 -3.22 -16.18 -19.57
C HIS A 272 -4.44 -17.09 -19.50
N GLU A 273 -4.58 -17.95 -20.50
CA GLU A 273 -5.78 -18.79 -20.67
C GLU A 273 -5.63 -20.20 -20.10
N ASN A 274 -4.40 -20.67 -19.87
CA ASN A 274 -4.12 -22.02 -19.38
C ASN A 274 -3.62 -21.98 -17.94
N HIS A 275 -4.54 -22.14 -16.97
CA HIS A 275 -4.21 -22.18 -15.56
C HIS A 275 -3.66 -23.53 -15.12
N ARG A 276 -2.62 -23.48 -14.29
CA ARG A 276 -1.94 -24.64 -13.73
C ARG A 276 -1.47 -24.37 -12.31
N SER A 277 -1.38 -25.42 -11.51
CA SER A 277 -0.85 -25.37 -10.15
C SER A 277 -0.04 -26.62 -9.83
N THR A 278 1.13 -26.43 -9.25
CA THR A 278 1.98 -27.49 -8.70
C THR A 278 1.33 -28.06 -7.45
N GLU A 279 0.85 -27.20 -6.56
CA GLU A 279 0.37 -27.56 -5.22
C GLU A 279 -1.16 -27.62 -5.12
N HIS A 280 -1.77 -28.72 -5.55
CA HIS A 280 -3.20 -28.95 -5.32
C HIS A 280 -3.45 -29.53 -3.92
N ILE A 281 -4.43 -28.96 -3.22
CA ILE A 281 -4.85 -29.42 -1.89
C ILE A 281 -6.18 -30.15 -1.92
N ALA A 282 -6.52 -30.84 -0.83
CA ALA A 282 -7.81 -31.52 -0.70
C ALA A 282 -8.98 -30.55 -0.87
N MET A 283 -10.01 -30.95 -1.63
CA MET A 283 -11.11 -30.03 -1.97
C MET A 283 -11.93 -29.59 -0.76
N ALA A 284 -11.93 -30.38 0.32
CA ALA A 284 -12.53 -30.03 1.61
C ALA A 284 -12.04 -28.68 2.16
N PHE A 285 -10.78 -28.30 1.88
CA PHE A 285 -10.26 -27.00 2.29
C PHE A 285 -11.04 -25.84 1.65
N LYS A 286 -11.64 -26.03 0.47
CA LYS A 286 -12.53 -25.04 -0.17
C LYS A 286 -14.02 -25.33 0.04
N GLY A 287 -14.36 -26.20 0.99
CA GLY A 287 -15.74 -26.51 1.36
C GLY A 287 -16.47 -27.46 0.40
N VAL A 288 -15.74 -28.18 -0.45
CA VAL A 288 -16.32 -29.22 -1.31
C VAL A 288 -16.69 -30.45 -0.50
N LYS A 289 -17.86 -31.02 -0.80
CA LYS A 289 -18.49 -32.07 0.01
C LYS A 289 -18.87 -33.29 -0.82
N HIS A 290 -18.84 -34.46 -0.17
CA HIS A 290 -19.35 -35.69 -0.75
C HIS A 290 -20.87 -35.62 -0.95
N HIS A 291 -21.31 -36.14 -2.09
CA HIS A 291 -22.72 -36.27 -2.43
C HIS A 291 -23.43 -37.19 -1.40
N ASN A 292 -24.70 -36.88 -1.10
CA ASN A 292 -25.59 -37.56 -0.13
C ASN A 292 -25.31 -37.34 1.36
N ILE A 293 -24.04 -37.29 1.78
CA ILE A 293 -23.69 -37.30 3.21
C ILE A 293 -23.16 -35.96 3.74
N ASN A 294 -22.96 -34.96 2.87
CA ASN A 294 -22.49 -33.61 3.22
C ASN A 294 -21.14 -33.58 3.96
N THR A 295 -20.34 -34.64 3.81
CA THR A 295 -19.05 -34.80 4.48
C THR A 295 -17.91 -34.15 3.70
N PRO A 296 -16.82 -33.73 4.36
CA PRO A 296 -15.66 -33.14 3.69
C PRO A 296 -15.08 -34.09 2.63
N THR A 297 -14.81 -33.57 1.43
CA THR A 297 -14.10 -34.34 0.39
C THR A 297 -12.59 -34.19 0.54
N LEU A 298 -11.94 -35.13 1.22
CA LEU A 298 -10.49 -35.13 1.45
C LEU A 298 -9.67 -35.56 0.20
N GLU A 299 -10.33 -35.82 -0.92
CA GLU A 299 -9.69 -36.13 -2.21
C GLU A 299 -9.14 -34.86 -2.87
N LEU A 300 -8.09 -35.03 -3.68
CA LEU A 300 -7.56 -33.99 -4.55
C LEU A 300 -8.48 -33.78 -5.77
N CYS A 301 -8.49 -32.58 -6.32
CA CYS A 301 -9.45 -32.19 -7.37
C CYS A 301 -9.33 -32.97 -8.69
N TYR A 302 -8.15 -33.47 -9.03
CA TYR A 302 -7.91 -34.31 -10.20
C TYR A 302 -8.20 -35.80 -9.95
N GLN A 303 -8.35 -36.23 -8.68
CA GLN A 303 -8.74 -37.61 -8.37
C GLN A 303 -10.20 -37.82 -8.78
N LYS A 304 -10.49 -38.98 -9.40
CA LYS A 304 -11.83 -39.32 -9.92
C LYS A 304 -12.39 -38.22 -10.83
N LEU A 305 -11.56 -37.53 -11.61
CA LEU A 305 -12.01 -36.45 -12.51
C LEU A 305 -13.10 -36.94 -13.49
N GLN A 306 -12.91 -38.15 -14.03
CA GLN A 306 -13.80 -38.78 -15.02
C GLN A 306 -15.02 -39.50 -14.42
N THR A 307 -15.06 -39.74 -13.11
CA THR A 307 -16.06 -40.64 -12.48
C THR A 307 -16.72 -40.09 -11.22
N GLY A 308 -16.05 -39.18 -10.51
CA GLY A 308 -16.47 -38.65 -9.22
C GLY A 308 -17.62 -37.66 -9.33
N SER A 309 -18.24 -37.37 -8.17
CA SER A 309 -19.27 -36.34 -8.02
C SER A 309 -18.92 -35.44 -6.84
N PHE A 310 -19.37 -34.18 -6.88
CA PHE A 310 -19.30 -33.28 -5.74
C PHE A 310 -20.45 -32.25 -5.76
N ILE A 311 -20.62 -31.56 -4.63
CA ILE A 311 -21.49 -30.39 -4.51
C ILE A 311 -20.63 -29.15 -4.29
N LEU A 312 -20.84 -28.12 -5.12
CA LEU A 312 -20.23 -26.80 -4.97
C LEU A 312 -21.34 -25.76 -4.95
N LYS A 313 -21.45 -24.98 -3.86
CA LYS A 313 -22.48 -23.92 -3.70
C LYS A 313 -23.90 -24.38 -4.05
N ASN A 314 -24.27 -25.59 -3.62
CA ASN A 314 -25.56 -26.27 -3.87
C ASN A 314 -25.78 -26.83 -5.27
N GLU A 315 -24.79 -26.72 -6.16
CA GLU A 315 -24.86 -27.31 -7.49
C GLU A 315 -24.13 -28.65 -7.56
N ARG A 316 -24.70 -29.58 -8.33
CA ARG A 316 -24.19 -30.93 -8.50
C ARG A 316 -23.48 -31.08 -9.84
N PHE A 317 -22.29 -31.68 -9.81
CA PHE A 317 -21.54 -32.01 -11.02
C PHE A 317 -21.15 -33.49 -11.00
N THR A 318 -21.57 -34.22 -12.05
CA THR A 318 -21.30 -35.65 -12.25
C THR A 318 -21.19 -35.96 -13.76
N PRO A 319 -20.04 -36.49 -14.24
CA PRO A 319 -18.75 -36.59 -13.56
C PRO A 319 -18.12 -35.21 -13.28
N ARG A 320 -17.07 -35.15 -12.43
CA ARG A 320 -16.41 -33.90 -12.03
C ARG A 320 -15.94 -33.06 -13.22
N ILE A 321 -15.45 -33.71 -14.28
CA ILE A 321 -14.98 -33.03 -15.50
C ILE A 321 -16.00 -32.06 -16.10
N LYS A 322 -17.31 -32.38 -16.04
CA LYS A 322 -18.38 -31.51 -16.57
C LYS A 322 -18.41 -30.14 -15.90
N TYR A 323 -17.98 -30.04 -14.64
CA TYR A 323 -17.84 -28.74 -13.97
C TYR A 323 -16.79 -27.88 -14.66
N TYR A 324 -15.62 -28.46 -14.94
CA TYR A 324 -14.49 -27.73 -15.51
C TYR A 324 -14.78 -27.36 -16.96
N GLU A 325 -15.33 -28.27 -17.76
CA GLU A 325 -15.78 -27.98 -19.13
C GLU A 325 -16.73 -26.79 -19.18
N ALA A 326 -17.71 -26.73 -18.27
CA ALA A 326 -18.73 -25.69 -18.28
C ALA A 326 -18.30 -24.37 -17.61
N ARG A 327 -17.46 -24.40 -16.58
CA ARG A 327 -17.25 -23.26 -15.67
C ARG A 327 -15.81 -22.81 -15.50
N ALA A 328 -14.84 -23.68 -15.75
CA ALA A 328 -13.43 -23.37 -15.59
C ALA A 328 -12.56 -24.13 -16.60
N PRO A 329 -12.83 -23.98 -17.92
CA PRO A 329 -12.15 -24.77 -18.94
C PRO A 329 -10.64 -24.51 -18.97
N SER A 330 -10.22 -23.31 -18.57
CA SER A 330 -8.83 -22.91 -18.43
C SER A 330 -8.01 -23.76 -17.45
N TRP A 331 -8.64 -24.49 -16.53
CA TRP A 331 -7.97 -25.40 -15.58
C TRP A 331 -7.96 -26.86 -16.05
N LEU A 332 -8.71 -27.21 -17.09
CA LEU A 332 -8.96 -28.60 -17.46
C LEU A 332 -7.67 -29.33 -17.87
N ASN A 333 -6.81 -28.67 -18.64
CA ASN A 333 -5.55 -29.24 -19.12
C ASN A 333 -4.61 -29.64 -17.96
N ASP A 334 -4.51 -28.81 -16.92
CA ASP A 334 -3.69 -29.11 -15.73
C ASP A 334 -4.22 -30.33 -14.99
N LEU A 335 -5.53 -30.39 -14.79
CA LEU A 335 -6.20 -31.46 -14.03
C LEU A 335 -6.19 -32.78 -14.78
N ASP A 336 -6.46 -32.76 -16.08
CA ASP A 336 -6.45 -33.97 -16.92
C ASP A 336 -5.02 -34.53 -17.03
N SER A 337 -4.01 -33.66 -17.20
CA SER A 337 -2.61 -34.07 -17.17
C SER A 337 -2.22 -34.72 -15.84
N LYS A 338 -2.62 -34.14 -14.69
CA LYS A 338 -2.36 -34.73 -13.36
C LYS A 338 -3.13 -36.03 -13.13
N PHE A 339 -4.34 -36.14 -13.67
CA PHE A 339 -5.12 -37.37 -13.65
C PHE A 339 -4.43 -38.49 -14.45
N GLN A 340 -3.93 -38.19 -15.65
CA GLN A 340 -3.24 -39.17 -16.51
C GLN A 340 -1.85 -39.57 -15.99
N ASN A 341 -1.09 -38.60 -15.47
CA ASN A 341 0.29 -38.80 -14.98
C ASN A 341 0.37 -39.23 -13.52
N GLY A 342 -0.77 -39.37 -12.83
CA GLY A 342 -0.83 -39.75 -11.42
C GLY A 342 -0.22 -41.13 -11.20
N THR A 343 0.96 -41.18 -10.59
CA THR A 343 1.49 -42.43 -10.02
C THR A 343 0.60 -42.87 -8.85
N LEU A 344 0.40 -44.20 -8.74
CA LEU A 344 -0.34 -44.99 -7.75
C LEU A 344 -0.10 -44.62 -6.25
N ARG A 345 -0.27 -43.37 -5.82
CA ARG A 345 -0.55 -43.07 -4.42
C ARG A 345 -2.04 -43.36 -4.23
N SER A 346 -2.33 -44.49 -3.56
CA SER A 346 -3.67 -45.07 -3.50
C SER A 346 -4.77 -44.01 -3.29
N GLU A 347 -5.63 -43.92 -4.29
CA GLU A 347 -6.35 -42.71 -4.71
C GLU A 347 -7.62 -42.44 -3.89
N SER A 348 -7.57 -42.69 -2.59
CA SER A 348 -8.68 -42.43 -1.67
C SER A 348 -8.36 -41.37 -0.61
N TYR A 349 -7.10 -40.90 -0.51
CA TYR A 349 -6.64 -40.05 0.60
C TYR A 349 -5.63 -38.98 0.15
N PRO A 350 -5.60 -37.78 0.77
CA PRO A 350 -4.62 -36.75 0.48
C PRO A 350 -3.27 -37.08 1.14
N PRO A 351 -2.16 -36.42 0.74
CA PRO A 351 -0.84 -36.63 1.33
C PRO A 351 -0.82 -36.50 2.87
N PRO A 352 0.09 -37.20 3.59
CA PRO A 352 0.15 -37.16 5.06
C PRO A 352 0.19 -35.77 5.69
N GLU A 353 0.90 -34.83 5.07
CA GLU A 353 0.99 -33.43 5.49
C GLU A 353 -0.36 -32.70 5.40
N GLN A 354 -1.09 -32.87 4.30
CA GLN A 354 -2.43 -32.31 4.16
C GLN A 354 -3.43 -32.92 5.15
N ARG A 355 -3.25 -34.20 5.52
CA ARG A 355 -4.03 -34.83 6.58
C ARG A 355 -3.77 -34.15 7.93
N ARG A 356 -2.50 -33.97 8.32
CA ARG A 356 -2.18 -33.25 9.57
C ARG A 356 -2.72 -31.81 9.55
N ALA A 357 -2.56 -31.12 8.43
CA ALA A 357 -3.08 -29.77 8.23
C ALA A 357 -4.60 -29.73 8.38
N TRP A 358 -5.32 -30.68 7.77
CA TRP A 358 -6.77 -30.80 7.90
C TRP A 358 -7.19 -30.88 9.37
N MET A 359 -6.55 -31.74 10.18
CA MET A 359 -6.88 -31.85 11.60
C MET A 359 -6.65 -30.58 12.39
N ALA A 360 -5.61 -29.81 12.05
CA ALA A 360 -5.34 -28.56 12.74
C ALA A 360 -6.44 -27.51 12.53
N VAL A 361 -7.19 -27.57 11.42
CA VAL A 361 -8.20 -26.56 11.06
C VAL A 361 -9.62 -27.11 10.87
N ARG A 362 -9.81 -28.42 11.07
CA ARG A 362 -11.04 -29.16 10.77
C ARG A 362 -12.26 -28.50 11.36
N ASN A 363 -12.27 -28.23 12.67
CA ASN A 363 -13.45 -27.69 13.34
C ASN A 363 -13.83 -26.31 12.77
N ALA A 364 -12.83 -25.46 12.52
CA ALA A 364 -13.02 -24.15 11.91
C ALA A 364 -13.60 -24.25 10.49
N LEU A 365 -13.03 -25.11 9.63
CA LEU A 365 -13.50 -25.25 8.24
C LEU A 365 -14.86 -25.96 8.13
N VAL A 366 -15.11 -26.97 8.97
CA VAL A 366 -16.40 -27.65 9.06
C VAL A 366 -17.50 -26.66 9.42
N ALA A 367 -17.27 -25.82 10.43
CA ALA A 367 -18.20 -24.78 10.83
C ALA A 367 -18.38 -23.73 9.72
N HIS A 368 -17.29 -23.22 9.16
CA HIS A 368 -17.30 -22.19 8.12
C HIS A 368 -18.07 -22.62 6.87
N TYR A 369 -17.88 -23.86 6.40
CA TYR A 369 -18.54 -24.39 5.20
C TYR A 369 -19.79 -25.22 5.47
N LYS A 370 -20.23 -25.36 6.73
CA LYS A 370 -21.40 -26.18 7.13
C LYS A 370 -21.29 -27.62 6.64
N MET A 371 -20.16 -28.26 6.89
CA MET A 371 -19.92 -29.67 6.56
C MET A 371 -20.40 -30.57 7.71
N THR A 372 -20.75 -31.81 7.40
CA THR A 372 -21.04 -32.83 8.42
C THR A 372 -19.75 -33.54 8.75
N ASP A 373 -19.30 -33.42 9.99
CA ASP A 373 -18.04 -33.99 10.42
C ASP A 373 -18.19 -35.46 10.85
N HIS A 374 -17.44 -36.36 10.22
CA HIS A 374 -17.43 -37.78 10.59
C HIS A 374 -16.07 -38.15 11.15
N THR A 375 -15.97 -38.40 12.44
CA THR A 375 -14.74 -38.81 13.14
C THR A 375 -14.25 -40.21 12.78
N SER A 376 -14.87 -40.89 11.80
CA SER A 376 -14.53 -42.26 11.43
C SER A 376 -13.11 -42.42 10.88
N TYR A 377 -12.48 -41.34 10.40
CA TYR A 377 -11.08 -41.31 9.98
C TYR A 377 -10.08 -40.99 11.11
N ASP A 378 -10.56 -40.61 12.31
CA ASP A 378 -9.73 -40.08 13.38
C ASP A 378 -8.70 -41.10 13.90
N ASN A 379 -9.16 -42.33 14.08
CA ASN A 379 -8.36 -43.42 14.66
C ASN A 379 -7.30 -43.98 13.69
N ASN A 380 -7.44 -43.74 12.38
CA ASN A 380 -6.59 -44.35 11.34
C ASN A 380 -5.60 -43.37 10.70
N MET A 381 -5.79 -42.06 10.85
CA MET A 381 -5.07 -41.07 10.05
C MET A 381 -4.31 -40.02 10.84
N TYR A 382 -4.51 -39.90 12.16
CA TYR A 382 -4.06 -38.71 12.88
C TYR A 382 -3.46 -39.03 14.25
N PRO A 383 -2.34 -38.38 14.62
CA PRO A 383 -1.84 -38.43 15.98
C PRO A 383 -2.82 -37.69 16.90
N SER A 384 -3.13 -38.30 18.05
CA SER A 384 -3.96 -37.71 19.11
C SER A 384 -3.40 -36.40 19.70
N SER A 385 -2.17 -36.02 19.34
CA SER A 385 -1.49 -34.81 19.78
C SER A 385 -1.81 -33.55 18.97
N ILE A 386 -2.54 -33.64 17.85
CA ILE A 386 -2.90 -32.45 17.05
C ILE A 386 -4.20 -31.85 17.57
N HIS A 387 -4.12 -30.65 18.16
CA HIS A 387 -5.28 -29.87 18.56
C HIS A 387 -5.83 -29.06 17.37
N SER A 388 -7.11 -29.27 17.04
CA SER A 388 -7.81 -28.44 16.05
C SER A 388 -8.09 -27.06 16.65
N LEU A 389 -7.95 -26.02 15.83
CA LEU A 389 -8.48 -24.69 16.12
C LEU A 389 -9.99 -24.76 16.39
N PRO A 390 -10.53 -23.87 17.23
CA PRO A 390 -11.96 -23.85 17.53
C PRO A 390 -12.81 -23.43 16.32
N PRO A 391 -14.10 -23.80 16.28
CA PRO A 391 -15.03 -23.49 15.17
C PRO A 391 -15.07 -22.01 14.74
N GLU A 392 -14.98 -21.11 15.71
CA GLU A 392 -15.09 -19.66 15.55
C GLU A 392 -13.76 -18.95 15.27
N TYR A 393 -12.68 -19.70 15.05
CA TYR A 393 -11.36 -19.12 14.86
C TYR A 393 -11.28 -18.27 13.58
N ILE A 394 -10.69 -17.07 13.71
CA ILE A 394 -10.43 -16.14 12.60
C ILE A 394 -8.92 -15.91 12.50
N PRO A 395 -8.29 -16.15 11.33
CA PRO A 395 -6.86 -15.92 11.17
C PRO A 395 -6.49 -14.45 11.28
N LYS A 396 -5.32 -14.15 11.84
CA LYS A 396 -4.83 -12.78 12.04
C LYS A 396 -3.93 -12.33 10.90
N TRP A 397 -4.41 -11.43 10.06
CA TRP A 397 -3.60 -10.81 9.02
C TRP A 397 -2.66 -9.74 9.58
N LYS A 398 -1.46 -9.65 9.02
CA LYS A 398 -0.49 -8.59 9.35
C LYS A 398 -0.66 -7.35 8.50
#